data_AF-A0A090VDK8-F1
#
_entry.id   AF-A0A090VDK8-F1
#
_cell.length_a   1.000
_cell.length_b   1.000
_cell.length_c   1.000
_cell.angle_alpha   90.00
_cell.angle_beta   90.00
_cell.angle_gamma   90.00
#
_symmetry.space_group_name_H-M   'P 1'
#
loop_
_entity.id
_entity.type
_entity.pdbx_description
1 polymer ?
#
loop_
_entity_poly.entity_id
_entity_poly.type
_entity_poly.pdbx_seq_one_letter_code
_entity_poly.pdbx_strand_id
1 'polypeptide(L)'
;MPYLVGVYLVLIIFSQSIWFKTIPFIGDDITKTILPHNLSAFSTERDNMLSVDKMANYIKKHTEMDDLICASHLYRGSTQRSVVFDGKGASMLIEGNPEQFITWHNRQQTINEFETMQEVVTYLKKFNVDYFVTRNKGVPGELIHTEGSINLYKL
;
A
#
# COMPACT_ATOMS: atom_id res chain seq x y z
N MET A 1 -3.52 16.52 -43.23
CA MET A 1 -3.03 16.38 -41.84
C MET A 1 -4.12 16.49 -40.76
N PRO A 2 -5.06 17.46 -40.75
CA PRO A 2 -6.04 17.57 -39.64
C PRO A 2 -7.00 16.37 -39.56
N TYR A 3 -7.36 15.78 -40.70
CA TYR A 3 -8.22 14.60 -40.76
C TYR A 3 -7.59 13.35 -40.11
N LEU A 4 -6.27 13.16 -40.25
CA LEU A 4 -5.58 12.03 -39.62
C LEU A 4 -5.57 12.16 -38.09
N VAL A 5 -5.40 13.38 -37.58
CA VAL A 5 -5.47 13.68 -36.14
C VAL A 5 -6.89 13.47 -35.61
N GLY A 6 -7.90 13.95 -36.33
CA GLY A 6 -9.30 13.75 -35.93
C GLY A 6 -9.72 12.28 -35.89
N VAL A 7 -9.35 11.49 -36.90
CA VAL A 7 -9.59 10.04 -36.93
C VAL A 7 -8.87 9.33 -35.78
N TYR A 8 -7.63 9.72 -35.50
CA TYR A 8 -6.86 9.16 -34.39
C TYR A 8 -7.46 9.48 -33.02
N LEU A 9 -7.95 10.71 -32.81
CA LEU A 9 -8.63 11.10 -31.56
C LEU A 9 -9.92 10.30 -31.34
N VAL A 10 -10.72 10.09 -32.40
CA VAL A 10 -11.92 9.24 -32.33
C VAL A 10 -11.54 7.80 -31.97
N LEU A 11 -10.50 7.24 -32.61
CA LEU A 11 -10.01 5.90 -32.27
C LEU A 11 -9.57 5.77 -30.81
N ILE A 12 -8.91 6.79 -30.24
CA ILE A 12 -8.50 6.81 -28.83
C ILE A 12 -9.71 6.82 -27.88
N ILE A 13 -10.76 7.59 -28.19
CA ILE A 13 -11.95 7.67 -27.34
C ILE A 13 -12.68 6.32 -27.31
N PHE A 14 -12.74 5.62 -28.45
CA PHE A 14 -13.43 4.33 -28.57
C PHE A 14 -12.56 3.11 -28.28
N SER A 15 -11.23 3.25 -28.17
CA SER A 15 -10.34 2.11 -27.90
C SER A 15 -10.60 1.45 -26.54
N GLN A 16 -11.16 2.18 -25.59
CA GLN A 16 -11.53 1.65 -24.27
C GLN A 16 -12.91 0.97 -24.24
N SER A 17 -13.68 1.03 -25.35
CA SER A 17 -14.97 0.33 -25.45
C SER A 17 -14.78 -1.19 -25.44
N ILE A 18 -15.75 -1.89 -24.84
CA ILE A 18 -15.77 -3.36 -24.70
C ILE A 18 -15.63 -4.07 -26.05
N TRP A 19 -16.13 -3.47 -27.14
CA TRP A 19 -16.10 -4.04 -28.48
C TRP A 19 -14.72 -4.02 -29.15
N PHE A 20 -13.84 -3.10 -28.73
CA PHE A 20 -12.48 -3.00 -29.26
C PHE A 20 -11.46 -3.83 -28.47
N LYS A 21 -11.86 -4.46 -27.36
CA LYS A 21 -11.01 -5.38 -26.58
C LYS A 21 -10.55 -6.61 -27.38
N THR A 22 -11.27 -7.00 -28.43
CA THR A 22 -10.96 -8.20 -29.23
C THR A 22 -10.03 -7.92 -30.42
N ILE A 23 -9.71 -6.66 -30.71
CA ILE A 23 -8.90 -6.27 -31.87
C ILE A 23 -7.45 -6.05 -31.40
N PRO A 24 -6.48 -6.91 -31.78
CA PRO A 24 -5.08 -6.69 -31.47
C PRO A 24 -4.60 -5.35 -32.09
N PHE A 25 -3.70 -4.64 -31.38
CA PHE A 25 -3.22 -3.25 -31.62
C PHE A 25 -4.10 -2.09 -31.15
N ILE A 26 -5.41 -2.11 -31.38
CA ILE A 26 -6.33 -1.02 -30.95
C ILE A 26 -6.85 -1.28 -29.53
N GLY A 27 -6.95 -2.56 -29.15
CA GLY A 27 -7.51 -3.00 -27.89
C GLY A 27 -6.54 -2.98 -26.73
N ASP A 28 -5.31 -3.50 -26.85
CA ASP A 28 -4.60 -3.94 -25.64
C ASP A 28 -3.39 -3.12 -25.15
N ASP A 29 -2.58 -2.48 -25.99
CA ASP A 29 -1.30 -1.91 -25.48
C ASP A 29 -0.99 -0.45 -25.84
N ILE A 30 -1.26 0.01 -27.06
CA ILE A 30 -0.74 1.32 -27.51
C ILE A 30 -1.72 2.46 -27.20
N THR A 31 -2.98 2.31 -27.54
CA THR A 31 -4.02 3.37 -27.41
C THR A 31 -4.55 3.52 -25.98
N LYS A 32 -4.72 2.42 -25.24
CA LYS A 32 -5.12 2.45 -23.81
C LYS A 32 -4.09 3.19 -22.94
N THR A 33 -2.80 3.06 -23.25
CA THR A 33 -1.71 3.70 -22.50
C THR A 33 -1.64 5.22 -22.70
N ILE A 34 -2.12 5.72 -23.85
CA ILE A 34 -2.01 7.14 -24.21
C ILE A 34 -3.14 7.97 -23.57
N LEU A 35 -4.33 7.40 -23.38
CA LEU A 35 -5.46 8.10 -22.76
C LEU A 35 -5.61 7.71 -21.28
N PRO A 36 -5.33 8.62 -20.33
CA PRO A 36 -5.50 8.33 -18.92
C PRO A 36 -6.97 8.04 -18.60
N HIS A 37 -7.21 7.10 -17.69
CA HIS A 37 -8.54 6.58 -17.36
C HIS A 37 -9.57 7.66 -17.00
N ASN A 38 -9.14 8.76 -16.39
CA ASN A 38 -9.98 9.90 -16.01
C ASN A 38 -10.52 10.72 -17.19
N LEU A 39 -9.96 10.58 -18.40
CA LEU A 39 -10.41 11.24 -19.62
C LEU A 39 -11.18 10.29 -20.55
N SER A 40 -11.27 9.02 -20.20
CA SER A 40 -12.03 8.04 -20.97
C SER A 40 -13.50 8.04 -20.57
N ALA A 41 -14.38 8.18 -21.56
CA ALA A 41 -15.82 8.05 -21.37
C ALA A 41 -16.27 6.60 -21.09
N PHE A 42 -15.38 5.61 -21.27
CA PHE A 42 -15.69 4.18 -21.27
C PHE A 42 -14.80 3.36 -20.33
N SER A 43 -14.18 3.99 -19.32
CA SER A 43 -13.35 3.28 -18.34
C SER A 43 -14.17 2.19 -17.63
N THR A 44 -13.87 0.92 -17.92
CA THR A 44 -14.58 -0.23 -17.33
C THR A 44 -13.90 -0.77 -16.07
N GLU A 45 -12.64 -0.36 -15.83
CA GLU A 45 -11.93 -0.70 -14.59
C GLU A 45 -12.33 0.29 -13.51
N ARG A 46 -13.15 -0.20 -12.56
CA ARG A 46 -13.25 0.48 -11.27
C ARG A 46 -11.90 0.31 -10.59
N ASP A 47 -11.17 1.42 -10.42
CA ASP A 47 -10.04 1.50 -9.48
C ASP A 47 -10.56 1.21 -8.07
N ASN A 48 -10.72 -0.08 -7.76
CA ASN A 48 -11.13 -0.52 -6.44
C ASN A 48 -9.94 -0.32 -5.53
N MET A 49 -10.10 0.55 -4.54
CA MET A 49 -9.10 0.80 -3.52
C MET A 49 -8.59 -0.51 -2.91
N LEU A 50 -7.27 -0.69 -2.87
CA LEU A 50 -6.65 -1.89 -2.34
C LEU A 50 -6.88 -1.99 -0.83
N SER A 51 -6.89 -3.20 -0.29
CA SER A 51 -7.03 -3.43 1.16
C SER A 51 -5.97 -2.70 1.99
N VAL A 52 -4.76 -2.55 1.46
CA VAL A 52 -3.67 -1.78 2.10
C VAL A 52 -4.05 -0.30 2.23
N ASP A 53 -4.59 0.29 1.17
CA ASP A 53 -4.97 1.71 1.18
C ASP A 53 -6.20 1.95 2.06
N LYS A 54 -7.16 1.02 2.05
CA LYS A 54 -8.30 1.04 2.98
C LYS A 54 -7.84 0.98 4.44
N MET A 55 -6.90 0.09 4.74
CA MET A 55 -6.32 -0.03 6.08
C MET A 55 -5.59 1.25 6.48
N ALA A 56 -4.79 1.83 5.57
CA ALA A 56 -4.09 3.08 5.84
C ALA A 56 -5.06 4.24 6.13
N ASN A 57 -6.14 4.34 5.35
CA ASN A 57 -7.20 5.31 5.58
C ASN A 57 -7.94 5.10 6.91
N TYR A 58 -8.18 3.84 7.27
CA TYR A 58 -8.81 3.51 8.54
C TYR A 58 -7.94 3.97 9.70
N ILE A 59 -6.66 3.60 9.70
CA ILE A 59 -5.68 4.00 10.72
C ILE A 59 -5.65 5.53 10.83
N LYS A 60 -5.49 6.24 9.71
CA LYS A 60 -5.42 7.71 9.69
C LYS A 60 -6.61 8.40 10.37
N LYS A 61 -7.80 7.78 10.32
CA LYS A 61 -9.04 8.33 10.86
C LYS A 61 -9.34 7.92 12.31
N HIS A 62 -8.76 6.83 12.79
CA HIS A 62 -9.14 6.20 14.07
C HIS A 62 -7.97 5.99 15.04
N THR A 63 -6.81 6.60 14.75
CA THR A 63 -5.64 6.62 15.64
C THR A 63 -5.25 8.06 15.90
N GLU A 64 -4.65 8.35 17.04
CA GLU A 64 -4.11 9.66 17.38
C GLU A 64 -2.77 9.90 16.66
N MET A 65 -2.38 11.16 16.47
CA MET A 65 -1.18 11.52 15.70
C MET A 65 0.13 11.01 16.33
N ASP A 66 0.13 10.85 17.65
CA ASP A 66 1.24 10.37 18.47
C ASP A 66 1.30 8.85 18.61
N ASP A 67 0.26 8.13 18.16
CA ASP A 67 0.25 6.66 18.17
C ASP A 67 1.42 6.09 17.34
N LEU A 68 2.11 5.11 17.92
CA LEU A 68 3.20 4.39 17.30
C LEU A 68 2.71 3.06 16.72
N ILE A 69 2.94 2.87 15.42
CA ILE A 69 2.41 1.73 14.68
C ILE A 69 3.56 0.84 14.21
N CYS A 70 3.48 -0.47 14.48
CA CYS A 70 4.29 -1.47 13.81
C CYS A 70 3.60 -1.88 12.51
N ALA A 71 4.12 -1.41 11.39
CA ALA A 71 3.60 -1.70 10.06
C ALA A 71 4.73 -1.61 9.01
N SER A 72 4.43 -1.96 7.76
CA SER A 72 5.35 -1.72 6.65
C SER A 72 5.64 -0.22 6.47
N HIS A 73 6.85 0.11 6.00
CA HIS A 73 7.28 1.47 5.64
C HIS A 73 6.26 2.27 4.80
N LEU A 74 5.49 1.59 3.94
CA LEU A 74 4.43 2.20 3.12
C LEU A 74 3.33 2.89 3.95
N TYR A 75 3.12 2.46 5.20
CA TYR A 75 2.12 3.07 6.07
C TYR A 75 2.55 4.44 6.58
N ARG A 76 3.86 4.76 6.70
CA ARG A 76 4.29 6.05 7.25
C ARG A 76 3.74 7.23 6.44
N GLY A 77 3.91 7.18 5.13
CA GLY A 77 3.44 8.24 4.24
C GLY A 77 1.91 8.29 4.12
N SER A 78 1.26 7.13 4.14
CA SER A 78 -0.19 7.02 3.89
C SER A 78 -1.04 7.28 5.14
N THR A 79 -0.60 6.84 6.32
CA THR A 79 -1.33 7.06 7.58
C THR A 79 -1.01 8.38 8.24
N GLN A 80 0.16 8.98 7.96
CA GLN A 80 0.70 10.13 8.69
C GLN A 80 0.82 9.82 10.19
N ARG A 81 1.28 8.61 10.52
CA ARG A 81 1.59 8.17 11.89
C ARG A 81 3.05 7.75 12.00
N SER A 82 3.54 7.72 13.23
CA SER A 82 4.85 7.16 13.53
C SER A 82 4.83 5.67 13.24
N VAL A 83 5.76 5.19 12.41
CA VAL A 83 5.91 3.77 12.10
C VAL A 83 7.21 3.26 12.71
N VAL A 84 7.11 2.29 13.62
CA VAL A 84 8.29 1.62 14.16
C VAL A 84 8.93 0.76 13.08
N PHE A 85 10.26 0.69 13.10
CA PHE A 85 11.04 -0.03 12.10
C PHE A 85 10.88 0.48 10.65
N ASP A 86 10.54 1.75 10.47
CA ASP A 86 10.65 2.43 9.17
C ASP A 86 12.11 2.74 8.78
N GLY A 87 13.10 2.08 9.40
CA GLY A 87 14.52 2.29 9.10
C GLY A 87 14.84 2.10 7.61
N LYS A 88 14.15 1.17 6.92
CA LYS A 88 14.25 1.00 5.46
C LYS A 88 13.73 2.21 4.68
N GLY A 89 12.57 2.76 5.04
CA GLY A 89 12.01 3.93 4.36
C GLY A 89 12.81 5.19 4.66
N ALA A 90 13.18 5.40 5.93
CA ALA A 90 14.00 6.50 6.38
C ALA A 90 15.41 6.49 5.75
N SER A 91 16.07 5.33 5.66
CA SER A 91 17.39 5.19 5.03
C SER A 91 17.37 5.36 3.51
N MET A 92 16.21 5.15 2.87
CA MET A 92 16.06 5.44 1.44
C MET A 92 15.88 6.94 1.17
N LEU A 93 15.25 7.67 2.10
CA LEU A 93 15.04 9.12 1.98
C LEU A 93 16.29 9.92 2.36
N ILE A 94 17.02 9.48 3.38
CA ILE A 94 18.31 10.04 3.78
C ILE A 94 19.37 9.18 3.11
N GLU A 95 19.77 9.57 1.90
CA GLU A 95 20.73 8.87 1.06
C GLU A 95 21.94 8.38 1.90
N GLY A 96 22.02 7.07 2.13
CA GLY A 96 23.20 6.44 2.74
C GLY A 96 23.29 6.50 4.26
N ASN A 97 22.21 6.21 5.01
CA ASN A 97 22.34 5.81 6.42
C ASN A 97 22.39 4.27 6.56
N PRO A 98 23.55 3.61 6.34
CA PRO A 98 23.68 2.15 6.39
C PRO A 98 23.45 1.60 7.80
N GLU A 99 23.76 2.35 8.85
CA GLU A 99 23.57 1.90 10.24
C GLU A 99 22.09 1.68 10.56
N GLN A 100 21.22 2.60 10.14
CA GLN A 100 19.78 2.44 10.33
C GLN A 100 19.22 1.29 9.49
N PHE A 101 19.75 1.07 8.29
CA PHE A 101 19.36 -0.06 7.45
C PHE A 101 19.76 -1.40 8.08
N ILE A 102 21.00 -1.52 8.58
CA ILE A 102 21.47 -2.71 9.30
C ILE A 102 20.64 -2.94 10.56
N THR A 103 20.38 -1.89 11.33
CA THR A 103 19.54 -1.97 12.53
C THR A 103 18.13 -2.46 12.20
N TRP A 104 17.53 -1.93 11.12
CA TRP A 104 16.24 -2.41 10.63
C TRP A 104 16.30 -3.90 10.26
N HIS A 105 17.30 -4.32 9.50
CA HIS A 105 17.47 -5.72 9.09
C HIS A 105 17.59 -6.65 10.30
N ASN A 106 18.44 -6.32 11.27
CA ASN A 106 18.63 -7.12 12.47
C ASN A 106 17.34 -7.25 13.29
N ARG A 107 16.57 -6.16 13.41
CA ARG A 107 15.27 -6.19 14.09
C ARG A 107 14.25 -7.08 13.37
N GLN A 108 14.25 -7.10 12.04
CA GLN A 108 13.42 -8.02 11.26
C GLN A 108 13.87 -9.47 11.47
N GLN A 109 15.17 -9.75 11.52
CA GLN A 109 15.67 -11.09 11.85
C GLN A 109 15.22 -11.54 13.24
N THR A 110 15.38 -10.69 14.26
CA THR A 110 14.90 -10.99 15.63
C THR A 110 13.40 -11.31 15.64
N ILE A 111 12.57 -10.56 14.91
CA ILE A 111 11.13 -10.82 14.84
C ILE A 111 10.84 -12.17 14.17
N ASN A 112 11.58 -12.51 13.10
CA ASN A 112 11.42 -13.76 12.36
C ASN A 112 11.92 -14.99 13.13
N GLU A 113 12.82 -14.81 14.09
CA GLU A 113 13.33 -15.88 14.97
C GLU A 113 12.35 -16.25 16.09
N PHE A 114 11.37 -15.40 16.40
CA PHE A 114 10.36 -15.72 17.39
C PHE A 114 9.39 -16.80 16.88
N GLU A 115 9.14 -17.80 17.73
CA GLU A 115 8.24 -18.92 17.39
C GLU A 115 6.77 -18.54 17.63
N THR A 116 6.52 -17.62 18.57
CA THR A 116 5.17 -17.26 18.99
C THR A 116 4.85 -15.78 18.78
N MET A 117 3.59 -15.46 18.49
CA MET A 117 3.14 -14.06 18.44
C MET A 117 3.20 -13.36 19.79
N GLN A 118 3.19 -14.11 20.90
CA GLN A 118 3.36 -13.54 22.23
C GLN A 118 4.75 -12.91 22.40
N GLU A 119 5.80 -13.56 21.90
CA GLU A 119 7.16 -13.03 21.92
C GLU A 119 7.29 -11.80 21.03
N VAL A 120 6.70 -11.84 19.82
CA VAL A 120 6.64 -10.68 18.93
C VAL A 120 5.98 -9.50 19.62
N VAL A 121 4.78 -9.67 20.18
CA VAL A 121 4.08 -8.59 20.89
C VAL A 121 4.91 -8.09 22.09
N THR A 122 5.52 -8.98 22.85
CA THR A 122 6.38 -8.60 23.99
C THR A 122 7.59 -7.78 23.52
N TYR A 123 8.16 -8.13 22.38
CA TYR A 123 9.24 -7.36 21.76
C TYR A 123 8.77 -5.99 21.29
N LEU A 124 7.61 -5.92 20.61
CA LEU A 124 7.02 -4.65 20.15
C LEU A 124 6.70 -3.70 21.31
N LYS A 125 6.20 -4.23 22.44
CA LYS A 125 5.94 -3.44 23.66
C LYS A 125 7.17 -2.76 24.23
N LYS A 126 8.38 -3.31 24.03
CA LYS A 126 9.64 -2.65 24.44
C LYS A 126 9.88 -1.32 23.71
N PHE A 127 9.23 -1.12 22.57
CA PHE A 127 9.30 0.11 21.78
C PHE A 127 8.10 1.02 21.97
N ASN A 128 7.20 0.73 22.93
CA ASN A 128 5.94 1.44 23.13
C ASN A 128 5.06 1.47 21.88
N VAL A 129 4.98 0.35 21.16
CA VAL A 129 4.09 0.21 20.00
C VAL A 129 2.65 0.08 20.49
N ASP A 130 1.78 0.98 20.03
CA ASP A 130 0.35 1.00 20.34
C ASP A 130 -0.45 0.08 19.41
N TYR A 131 -0.09 0.04 18.13
CA TYR A 131 -0.81 -0.71 17.10
C TYR A 131 0.10 -1.62 16.28
N PHE A 132 -0.39 -2.81 15.93
CA PHE A 132 0.31 -3.76 15.08
C PHE A 132 -0.53 -4.15 13.86
N VAL A 133 0.00 -3.87 12.67
CA VAL A 133 -0.61 -4.23 11.38
C VAL A 133 0.05 -5.50 10.87
N THR A 134 -0.72 -6.58 10.77
CA THR A 134 -0.19 -7.88 10.32
C THR A 134 -1.23 -8.71 9.58
N ARG A 135 -0.76 -9.69 8.81
CA ARG A 135 -1.61 -10.73 8.20
C ARG A 135 -1.78 -11.94 9.11
N ASN A 136 -0.99 -12.03 10.17
CA ASN A 136 -1.11 -13.09 11.16
C ASN A 136 -2.44 -12.97 11.91
N LYS A 137 -2.95 -14.11 12.34
CA LYS A 137 -4.15 -14.23 13.19
C LYS A 137 -3.73 -14.60 14.60
N GLY A 138 -4.60 -14.35 15.58
CA GLY A 138 -4.34 -14.72 16.97
C GLY A 138 -3.20 -13.94 17.61
N VAL A 139 -2.99 -12.69 17.18
CA VAL A 139 -2.06 -11.77 17.85
C VAL A 139 -2.61 -11.47 19.25
N PRO A 140 -1.78 -11.56 20.31
CA PRO A 140 -2.15 -11.15 21.65
C PRO A 140 -2.41 -9.63 21.73
N GLY A 141 -3.67 -9.23 21.57
CA GLY A 141 -4.12 -7.84 21.54
C GLY A 141 -5.59 -7.74 21.13
N GLU A 142 -6.13 -6.53 21.12
CA GLU A 142 -7.50 -6.28 20.68
C GLU A 142 -7.55 -6.11 19.15
N LEU A 143 -8.33 -6.94 18.44
CA LEU A 143 -8.54 -6.76 17.01
C LEU A 143 -9.49 -5.58 16.77
N ILE A 144 -8.96 -4.49 16.21
CA ILE A 144 -9.72 -3.25 15.98
C ILE A 144 -10.38 -3.27 14.60
N HIS A 145 -9.66 -3.72 13.58
CA HIS A 145 -10.14 -3.66 12.19
C HIS A 145 -9.50 -4.70 11.28
N THR A 146 -10.21 -5.08 10.21
CA THR A 146 -9.72 -6.00 9.18
C THR A 146 -10.07 -5.49 7.79
N GLU A 147 -9.07 -5.45 6.90
CA GLU A 147 -9.23 -5.17 5.47
C GLU A 147 -8.60 -6.31 4.66
N GLY A 148 -9.44 -7.12 3.99
CA GLY A 148 -8.97 -8.29 3.26
C GLY A 148 -8.27 -9.29 4.19
N SER A 149 -6.96 -9.51 3.98
CA SER A 149 -6.12 -10.36 4.84
C SER A 149 -5.29 -9.59 5.87
N ILE A 150 -5.51 -8.28 5.99
CA ILE A 150 -4.71 -7.40 6.85
C ILE A 150 -5.53 -7.06 8.09
N ASN A 151 -4.94 -7.28 9.26
CA ASN A 151 -5.54 -7.04 10.56
C ASN A 151 -4.79 -5.92 11.28
N LEU A 152 -5.54 -5.06 11.97
CA LEU A 152 -5.03 -4.05 12.90
C LEU A 152 -5.34 -4.47 14.32
N TYR A 153 -4.30 -4.71 15.11
CA TYR A 153 -4.41 -5.02 16.53
C TYR A 153 -3.95 -3.83 17.37
N LYS A 154 -4.62 -3.57 18.49
CA LYS A 154 -4.13 -2.71 19.57
C LYS A 154 -3.41 -3.57 20.61
N LEU A 155 -2.18 -3.21 20.97
CA LEU A 155 -1.30 -4.02 21.82
C LEU A 155 -1.40 -3.68 23.31
#